data_AF-A0A817GEL0-F1
#
_entry.id   AF-A0A817GEL0-F1
#
_cell.length_a   1.000
_cell.length_b   1.000
_cell.length_c   1.000
_cell.angle_alpha   90.00
_cell.angle_beta   90.00
_cell.angle_gamma   90.00
#
_symmetry.space_group_name_H-M   'P 1'
#
loop_
_entity.id
_entity.type
_entity.pdbx_description
1 polymer ?
#
loop_
_entity_poly.entity_id
_entity_poly.type
_entity_poly.pdbx_seq_one_letter_code
_entity_poly.pdbx_strand_id
1 'polypeptide(L)'
;MEVPIQAARRNDDTFILKFRPTIAGDYSIILKDYIEQPIPGCPFIFPVYNPNVVHIESFNRLQTINDCHLICNVDQAGPGKLFVMVYSQIDENQFEPTLIPIQIHPLPSNHIRISLFPLKVGIYRIYIAYRNIPINGK
;
A
#
# COMPACT_ATOMS: atom_id res chain seq x y z
N MET A 1 17.12 5.31 9.09
CA MET A 1 16.97 4.80 10.47
C MET A 1 17.66 3.45 10.53
N GLU A 2 18.45 3.20 11.57
CA GLU A 2 19.10 1.90 11.76
C GLU A 2 18.20 0.96 12.56
N VAL A 3 18.09 -0.29 12.12
CA VAL A 3 17.35 -1.35 12.83
C VAL A 3 18.36 -2.32 13.40
N PRO A 4 18.32 -2.63 14.70
CA PRO A 4 19.23 -3.60 15.29
C PRO A 4 19.13 -4.97 14.59
N ILE A 5 20.29 -5.53 14.25
CA ILE A 5 20.42 -6.86 13.65
C ILE A 5 20.97 -7.81 14.71
N GLN A 6 20.32 -8.96 14.86
CA GLN A 6 20.79 -10.07 15.67
C GLN A 6 21.33 -11.15 14.74
N ALA A 7 22.60 -11.52 14.90
CA ALA A 7 23.20 -12.63 14.17
C ALA A 7 23.30 -13.86 15.07
N ALA A 8 22.85 -15.01 14.57
CA ALA A 8 22.98 -16.30 15.25
C ALA A 8 23.70 -17.29 14.33
N ARG A 9 24.83 -17.84 14.77
CA ARG A 9 25.53 -18.92 14.07
C ARG A 9 24.76 -20.22 14.22
N ARG A 10 24.63 -20.99 13.15
CA ARG A 10 24.05 -22.33 13.12
C ARG A 10 25.16 -23.39 13.15
N ASN A 11 24.76 -24.64 13.40
CA ASN A 11 25.68 -25.79 13.46
C ASN A 11 26.32 -26.16 12.10
N ASP A 12 25.79 -25.63 11.00
CA ASP A 12 26.27 -25.85 9.62
C ASP A 12 27.19 -24.72 9.13
N ASP A 13 27.79 -23.95 10.06
CA ASP A 13 28.64 -22.78 9.78
C ASP A 13 27.97 -21.63 9.00
N THR A 14 26.64 -21.64 8.91
CA THR A 14 25.87 -20.51 8.39
C THR A 14 25.43 -19.55 9.49
N PHE A 15 25.03 -18.32 9.11
CA PHE A 15 24.47 -17.33 10.02
C PHE A 15 23.02 -17.03 9.67
N ILE A 16 22.16 -16.90 10.68
CA ILE A 16 20.82 -16.34 10.56
C ILE A 16 20.87 -14.90 11.07
N LEU A 17 20.49 -13.96 10.20
CA LEU A 17 20.27 -12.57 10.58
C LEU A 17 18.78 -12.36 10.89
N LYS A 18 18.50 -11.77 12.05
CA LYS A 18 17.14 -11.40 12.47
C LYS A 18 17.10 -9.91 12.75
N PHE A 19 16.12 -9.22 12.18
CA PHE A 19 15.85 -7.81 12.42
C PHE A 19 14.33 -7.61 12.44
N ARG A 20 13.87 -6.57 13.16
CA ARG A 20 12.45 -6.26 13.31
C ARG A 20 12.23 -4.77 13.06
N PRO A 21 11.95 -4.37 11.81
CA PRO A 21 11.65 -2.98 11.50
C PRO A 21 10.29 -2.63 12.11
N THR A 22 10.21 -1.49 12.78
CA THR A 22 8.98 -0.98 13.41
C THR A 22 8.30 0.10 12.57
N ILE A 23 8.99 0.62 11.57
CA ILE A 23 8.54 1.68 10.67
C ILE A 23 8.54 1.12 9.26
N ALA A 24 7.53 1.46 8.48
CA ALA A 24 7.46 1.08 7.09
C ALA A 24 8.44 1.92 6.24
N GLY A 25 9.02 1.30 5.21
CA GLY A 25 10.03 1.93 4.37
C GLY A 25 10.87 0.91 3.61
N ASP A 26 11.76 1.40 2.76
CA ASP A 26 12.76 0.57 2.10
C ASP A 26 13.97 0.38 3.01
N TYR A 27 14.33 -0.88 3.23
CA TYR A 27 15.48 -1.26 4.04
C TYR A 27 16.53 -1.95 3.17
N SER A 28 17.79 -1.75 3.52
CA SER A 28 18.91 -2.43 2.89
C SER A 28 19.85 -3.02 3.93
N ILE A 29 20.40 -4.20 3.65
CA ILE A 29 21.45 -4.82 4.44
C ILE A 29 22.71 -4.90 3.58
N ILE A 30 23.80 -4.37 4.10
CA ILE A 30 25.14 -4.50 3.51
C ILE A 30 25.93 -5.42 4.43
N LEU A 31 26.28 -6.59 3.91
CA LEU A 31 27.21 -7.51 4.55
C LEU A 31 28.59 -7.30 3.94
N LYS A 32 29.60 -7.21 4.78
CA LYS A 32 30.99 -7.06 4.38
C LYS A 32 31.80 -8.27 4.77
N ASP A 33 32.84 -8.55 4.00
CA ASP A 33 33.85 -9.54 4.35
C ASP A 33 34.87 -8.99 5.37
N TYR A 34 35.89 -9.78 5.64
CA TYR A 34 36.95 -9.46 6.60
C TYR A 34 37.88 -8.32 6.16
N ILE A 35 37.81 -7.87 4.90
CA ILE A 35 38.54 -6.71 4.38
C ILE A 35 37.62 -5.52 4.11
N GLU A 36 36.44 -5.48 4.75
CA GLU A 36 35.46 -4.40 4.66
C GLU A 36 34.81 -4.22 3.27
N GLN A 37 34.90 -5.22 2.38
CA GLN A 37 34.26 -5.17 1.07
C GLN A 37 32.85 -5.79 1.09
N PRO A 38 31.83 -5.15 0.46
CA PRO A 38 30.52 -5.75 0.33
C PRO A 38 30.58 -7.10 -0.36
N ILE A 39 29.97 -8.12 0.24
CA ILE A 39 29.90 -9.45 -0.36
C ILE A 39 29.01 -9.41 -1.62
N PRO A 40 29.17 -10.36 -2.56
CA PRO A 40 28.32 -10.45 -3.75
C PRO A 40 26.82 -10.47 -3.40
N GLY A 41 26.04 -9.69 -4.14
CA GLY A 41 24.59 -9.55 -3.92
C GLY A 41 24.19 -8.43 -2.95
N CYS A 42 25.14 -7.78 -2.27
CA CYS A 42 24.85 -6.57 -1.49
C CYS A 42 24.65 -5.32 -2.39
N PRO A 43 23.79 -4.36 -1.97
CA PRO A 43 22.91 -4.44 -0.81
C PRO A 43 21.72 -5.38 -1.05
N PHE A 44 21.33 -6.13 -0.02
CA PHE A 44 20.06 -6.84 -0.01
C PHE A 44 18.95 -5.86 0.34
N ILE A 45 18.09 -5.54 -0.63
CA ILE A 45 17.00 -4.57 -0.47
C ILE A 45 15.69 -5.31 -0.22
N PHE A 46 14.91 -4.86 0.77
CA PHE A 46 13.57 -5.38 1.01
C PHE A 46 12.61 -4.26 1.48
N PRO A 47 11.40 -4.19 0.91
CA PRO A 47 10.39 -3.23 1.34
C PRO A 47 9.64 -3.72 2.57
N VAL A 48 9.44 -2.83 3.54
CA VAL A 48 8.58 -3.05 4.72
C VAL A 48 7.36 -2.15 4.58
N TYR A 49 6.16 -2.72 4.73
CA TYR A 49 4.91 -2.00 4.55
C TYR A 49 3.93 -2.29 5.70
N ASN A 50 3.07 -1.31 6.00
CA ASN A 50 2.02 -1.39 7.00
C ASN A 50 0.68 -0.97 6.37
N PRO A 51 -0.10 -1.91 5.83
CA PRO A 51 -1.36 -1.58 5.16
C PRO A 51 -2.44 -1.11 6.14
N ASN A 52 -2.30 -1.41 7.44
CA ASN A 52 -3.31 -1.10 8.46
C ASN A 52 -3.41 0.39 8.80
N VAL A 53 -2.40 1.19 8.46
CA VAL A 53 -2.43 2.66 8.66
C VAL A 53 -3.09 3.39 7.50
N VAL A 54 -3.30 2.71 6.36
CA VAL A 54 -3.99 3.29 5.21
C VAL A 54 -5.46 3.44 5.52
N HIS A 55 -6.00 4.64 5.28
CA HIS A 55 -7.41 4.93 5.52
C HIS A 55 -7.94 5.99 4.55
N ILE A 56 -9.26 5.98 4.34
CA ILE A 56 -9.96 7.03 3.61
C ILE A 56 -10.06 8.24 4.53
N GLU A 57 -9.42 9.33 4.16
CA GLU A 57 -9.42 10.58 4.93
C GLU A 57 -10.64 11.44 4.56
N SER A 58 -10.95 11.54 3.27
CA SER A 58 -12.11 12.29 2.80
C SER A 58 -12.78 11.66 1.60
N PHE A 59 -14.08 11.96 1.49
CA PHE A 59 -14.95 11.57 0.40
C PHE A 59 -15.79 12.77 0.02
N ASN A 60 -15.80 13.13 -1.27
CA ASN A 60 -16.67 14.19 -1.75
C ASN A 60 -18.13 13.70 -1.69
N ARG A 61 -18.89 14.22 -0.72
CA ARG A 61 -20.29 13.83 -0.49
C ARG A 61 -21.25 14.37 -1.57
N LEU A 62 -20.85 15.42 -2.30
CA LEU A 62 -21.65 16.02 -3.36
C LEU A 62 -21.16 15.48 -4.72
N GLN A 63 -21.61 14.28 -5.07
CA GLN A 63 -21.20 13.64 -6.32
C GLN A 63 -21.99 14.19 -7.50
N THR A 64 -21.33 14.96 -8.34
CA THR A 64 -21.71 15.02 -9.75
C THR A 64 -20.93 13.93 -10.49
N ILE A 65 -21.43 13.49 -11.65
CA ILE A 65 -20.74 12.50 -12.52
C ILE A 65 -19.26 12.89 -12.78
N ASN A 66 -18.96 14.19 -12.79
CA ASN A 66 -17.64 14.73 -13.10
C ASN A 66 -16.77 15.03 -11.86
N ASP A 67 -17.28 14.80 -10.64
CA ASP A 67 -16.55 15.09 -9.39
C ASP A 67 -16.76 14.02 -8.30
N CYS A 68 -16.66 12.75 -8.69
CA CYS A 68 -16.65 11.63 -7.75
C CYS A 68 -15.20 11.28 -7.41
N HIS A 69 -14.75 11.62 -6.20
CA HIS A 69 -13.40 11.29 -5.76
C HIS A 69 -13.30 10.99 -4.26
N LEU A 70 -12.26 10.21 -3.93
CA LEU A 70 -11.84 9.84 -2.59
C LEU A 70 -10.39 10.27 -2.38
N ILE A 71 -10.05 10.66 -1.16
CA ILE A 71 -8.66 10.87 -0.74
C ILE A 71 -8.29 9.80 0.28
N CYS A 72 -7.26 9.02 -0.04
CA CYS A 72 -6.66 8.06 0.85
C CYS A 72 -5.39 8.65 1.45
N ASN A 73 -5.25 8.57 2.77
CA ASN A 73 -3.98 8.81 3.43
C ASN A 73 -3.20 7.48 3.45
N VAL A 74 -1.99 7.48 2.89
CA VAL A 74 -1.07 6.34 2.87
C VAL A 74 0.24 6.64 3.63
N ASP A 75 0.21 7.65 4.49
CA ASP A 75 1.35 8.00 5.33
C ASP A 75 1.76 6.80 6.19
N GLN A 76 3.06 6.58 6.32
CA GLN A 76 3.65 5.46 7.08
C GLN A 76 3.23 4.06 6.60
N ALA A 77 2.55 3.92 5.47
CA ALA A 77 2.20 2.62 4.91
C ALA A 77 3.40 1.91 4.25
N GLY A 78 4.48 2.65 4.00
CA GLY A 78 5.63 2.18 3.24
C GLY A 78 5.34 2.17 1.73
N PRO A 79 6.19 1.50 0.94
CA PRO A 79 6.00 1.40 -0.51
C PRO A 79 4.91 0.38 -0.87
N GLY A 80 4.06 0.72 -1.83
CA GLY A 80 2.98 -0.16 -2.28
C GLY A 80 2.01 0.48 -3.24
N LYS A 81 1.09 -0.34 -3.76
CA LYS A 81 0.09 0.06 -4.74
C LYS A 81 -1.31 -0.12 -4.16
N LEU A 82 -2.19 0.80 -4.50
CA LEU A 82 -3.62 0.67 -4.29
C LEU A 82 -4.23 -0.17 -5.41
N PHE A 83 -5.23 -0.95 -5.03
CA PHE A 83 -6.10 -1.69 -5.92
C PHE A 83 -7.53 -1.23 -5.63
N VAL A 84 -8.28 -0.90 -6.69
CA VAL A 84 -9.63 -0.36 -6.59
C VAL A 84 -10.56 -1.19 -7.46
N MET A 85 -11.65 -1.67 -6.88
CA MET A 85 -12.75 -2.30 -7.60
C MET A 85 -14.03 -1.52 -7.35
N VAL A 86 -14.86 -1.39 -8.38
CA VAL A 86 -16.12 -0.68 -8.29
C VAL A 86 -17.23 -1.65 -8.64
N TYR A 87 -18.33 -1.56 -7.89
CA TYR A 87 -19.52 -2.35 -8.08
C TYR A 87 -20.70 -1.41 -8.26
N SER A 88 -21.52 -1.62 -9.27
CA SER A 88 -22.79 -0.91 -9.44
C SER A 88 -23.93 -1.69 -8.82
N GLN A 89 -24.88 -0.98 -8.22
CA GLN A 89 -26.11 -1.59 -7.72
C GLN A 89 -27.01 -2.02 -8.88
N ILE A 90 -27.51 -3.25 -8.84
CA ILE A 90 -28.46 -3.80 -9.81
C ILE A 90 -29.88 -3.76 -9.24
N ASP A 91 -30.03 -4.13 -7.97
CA ASP A 91 -31.26 -4.01 -7.17
C ASP A 91 -30.92 -3.71 -5.69
N GLU A 92 -31.93 -3.65 -4.81
CA GLU A 92 -31.74 -3.29 -3.39
C GLU A 92 -30.68 -4.15 -2.66
N ASN A 93 -30.48 -5.40 -3.06
CA ASN A 93 -29.61 -6.36 -2.37
C ASN A 93 -28.40 -6.82 -3.19
N GLN A 94 -28.36 -6.51 -4.49
CA GLN A 94 -27.34 -7.02 -5.41
C GLN A 94 -26.46 -5.91 -5.98
N PHE A 95 -25.15 -6.18 -5.95
CA PHE A 95 -24.11 -5.36 -6.55
C PHE A 95 -23.24 -6.23 -7.46
N GLU A 96 -22.93 -5.75 -8.66
CA GLU A 96 -22.09 -6.45 -9.62
C GLU A 96 -20.86 -5.61 -9.98
N PRO A 97 -19.71 -6.24 -10.29
CA PRO A 97 -18.54 -5.54 -10.77
C PRO A 97 -18.86 -4.69 -11.99
N THR A 98 -18.38 -3.44 -11.99
CA THR A 98 -18.60 -2.53 -13.11
C THR A 98 -17.28 -1.88 -13.52
N LEU A 99 -17.14 -1.65 -14.81
CA LEU A 99 -15.98 -0.95 -15.36
C LEU A 99 -16.35 0.51 -15.52
N ILE A 100 -15.77 1.35 -14.66
CA ILE A 100 -15.77 2.80 -14.84
C ILE A 100 -14.33 3.27 -15.00
N PRO A 101 -14.07 4.37 -15.73
CA PRO A 101 -12.76 4.98 -15.72
C PRO A 101 -12.36 5.40 -14.29
N ILE A 102 -11.14 5.03 -13.89
CA ILE A 102 -10.55 5.35 -12.59
C ILE A 102 -9.23 6.05 -12.87
N GLN A 103 -9.00 7.17 -12.20
CA GLN A 103 -7.71 7.85 -12.19
C GLN A 103 -7.16 7.88 -10.76
N ILE A 104 -5.91 7.45 -10.61
CA ILE A 104 -5.21 7.44 -9.33
C ILE A 104 -4.06 8.44 -9.43
N HIS A 105 -4.12 9.49 -8.62
CA HIS A 105 -3.15 10.58 -8.62
C HIS A 105 -2.52 10.74 -7.24
N PRO A 106 -1.19 10.59 -7.12
CA PRO A 106 -0.48 10.97 -5.90
C PRO A 106 -0.66 12.46 -5.61
N LEU A 107 -0.83 12.79 -4.34
CA LEU A 107 -0.91 14.15 -3.81
C LEU A 107 0.25 14.39 -2.83
N PRO A 108 0.51 15.65 -2.44
CA PRO A 108 1.45 15.96 -1.36
C PRO A 108 1.13 15.25 -0.04
N SER A 109 2.10 15.21 0.87
CA SER A 109 1.94 14.65 2.22
C SER A 109 1.45 13.20 2.26
N ASN A 110 1.86 12.36 1.31
CA ASN A 110 1.48 10.93 1.25
C ASN A 110 -0.03 10.68 1.15
N HIS A 111 -0.74 11.55 0.42
CA HIS A 111 -2.14 11.33 0.07
C HIS A 111 -2.25 10.82 -1.36
N ILE A 112 -3.32 10.11 -1.66
CA ILE A 112 -3.66 9.64 -3.00
C ILE A 112 -5.11 9.99 -3.30
N ARG A 113 -5.34 10.70 -4.40
CA ARG A 113 -6.67 10.95 -4.94
C ARG A 113 -7.06 9.81 -5.87
N ILE A 114 -8.22 9.22 -5.62
CA ILE A 114 -8.88 8.26 -6.49
C ILE A 114 -10.09 8.96 -7.09
N SER A 115 -10.04 9.28 -8.37
CA SER A 115 -11.16 9.87 -9.12
C SER A 115 -11.87 8.78 -9.91
N LEU A 116 -13.20 8.80 -9.87
CA LEU A 116 -14.10 7.86 -10.53
C LEU A 116 -14.96 8.65 -11.52
N PHE A 117 -15.20 8.08 -12.70
CA PHE A 117 -16.02 8.73 -13.73
C PHE A 117 -17.21 7.84 -14.12
N PRO A 118 -18.25 7.72 -13.28
CA PRO A 118 -19.43 6.92 -13.61
C PRO A 118 -20.11 7.41 -14.89
N LEU A 119 -20.47 6.51 -15.79
CA LEU A 119 -21.18 6.86 -17.03
C LEU A 119 -22.70 6.99 -16.84
N LYS A 120 -23.22 6.51 -15.70
CA LYS A 120 -24.64 6.50 -15.36
C LYS A 120 -24.82 6.96 -13.92
N VAL A 121 -25.95 7.61 -13.64
CA VAL A 121 -26.38 7.90 -12.27
C VAL A 121 -26.78 6.59 -11.61
N GLY A 122 -26.35 6.38 -10.37
CA GLY A 122 -26.65 5.17 -9.61
C GLY A 122 -25.87 5.09 -8.31
N ILE A 123 -26.07 4.00 -7.57
CA ILE A 123 -25.36 3.70 -6.34
C ILE A 123 -24.19 2.78 -6.66
N TYR A 124 -23.03 3.12 -6.13
CA TYR A 124 -21.79 2.38 -6.33
C TYR A 124 -21.17 2.00 -4.98
N ARG A 125 -20.63 0.79 -4.91
CA ARG A 125 -19.75 0.35 -3.82
C ARG A 125 -18.31 0.32 -4.33
N ILE A 126 -17.40 0.87 -3.55
CA ILE A 126 -15.99 0.97 -3.90
C ILE A 126 -15.22 0.12 -2.91
N TYR A 127 -14.50 -0.86 -3.43
CA TYR A 127 -13.58 -1.69 -2.67
C TYR A 127 -12.16 -1.20 -2.93
N ILE A 128 -11.41 -0.95 -1.85
CA ILE A 128 -10.03 -0.47 -1.92
C ILE A 128 -9.15 -1.40 -1.09
N ALA A 129 -8.01 -1.79 -1.66
CA ALA A 129 -6.99 -2.57 -0.98
C ALA A 129 -5.60 -1.95 -1.20
N TYR A 130 -4.72 -2.10 -0.22
CA TYR A 130 -3.32 -1.74 -0.32
C TYR A 130 -2.48 -3.01 -0.19
N ARG A 131 -1.64 -3.32 -1.20
CA ARG A 131 -0.88 -4.59 -1.25
C ARG A 131 -1.78 -5.84 -1.07
N ASN A 132 -2.97 -5.83 -1.68
CA ASN A 132 -4.01 -6.87 -1.57
C ASN A 132 -4.64 -7.04 -0.19
N ILE A 133 -4.37 -6.14 0.76
CA ILE A 133 -5.02 -6.11 2.06
C ILE A 133 -6.12 -5.05 2.02
N PRO A 134 -7.40 -5.41 2.28
CA PRO A 134 -8.48 -4.44 2.33
C PRO A 134 -8.15 -3.31 3.31
N ILE A 135 -8.37 -2.06 2.90
CA ILE A 135 -8.20 -0.92 3.81
C ILE A 135 -9.51 -0.67 4.54
N ASN A 136 -9.44 -0.12 5.75
CA ASN A 136 -10.65 0.19 6.52
C ASN A 136 -11.44 1.31 5.82
N GLY A 137 -12.60 0.96 5.26
CA GLY A 137 -13.63 1.91 4.86
C GLY A 137 -14.54 2.24 6.05
N LYS A 138 -14.91 3.51 6.20
CA LYS A 138 -15.99 3.92 7.09
C LYS A 138 -17.34 3.79 6.40
#